data_AF-A0A258FJY0-F1
#
_entry.id   AF-A0A258FJY0-F1
#
_cell.length_a   1.000
_cell.length_b   1.000
_cell.length_c   1.000
_cell.angle_alpha   90.00
_cell.angle_beta   90.00
_cell.angle_gamma   90.00
#
_symmetry.space_group_name_H-M   'P 1'
#
loop_
_entity.id
_entity.type
_entity.pdbx_description
1 polymer ?
#
loop_
_entity_poly.entity_id
_entity_poly.type
_entity_poly.pdbx_seq_one_letter_code
_entity_poly.pdbx_strand_id
1 'polypeptide(L)'
;MSESKVLPVLPLRDIVVFPHMVVPLFVGREKSVRALDEIMKGEKQILLATQKNSVDDDPTPDAIYPIGVLATVLQLLKLPDGTVKVLVEGKGRARLTRFTEREEFFEAEAVEIEDDLGDPSQAEAMLRAVVEQFENYVKLNKKVPPEALSSIPQITDASKLADSV
;
A
#
# COMPACT_ATOMS: atom_id res chain seq x y z
N MET A 1 12.65 -18.43 0.96
CA MET A 1 11.87 -18.14 2.20
C MET A 1 12.14 -16.68 2.50
N SER A 2 11.14 -15.83 2.31
CA SER A 2 11.25 -14.40 2.59
C SER A 2 11.54 -14.19 4.06
N GLU A 3 12.44 -13.26 4.38
CA GLU A 3 12.83 -12.94 5.75
C GLU A 3 11.69 -12.22 6.48
N SER A 4 11.38 -12.65 7.70
CA SER A 4 10.39 -11.96 8.55
C SER A 4 11.02 -10.72 9.18
N LYS A 5 10.36 -9.58 9.05
CA LYS A 5 10.81 -8.30 9.63
C LYS A 5 9.75 -7.72 10.56
N VAL A 6 10.20 -7.14 11.66
CA VAL A 6 9.33 -6.39 12.58
C VAL A 6 9.27 -4.94 12.09
N LEU A 7 8.08 -4.48 11.74
CA LEU A 7 7.86 -3.16 11.14
C LEU A 7 6.70 -2.43 11.83
N PRO A 8 6.80 -1.10 11.97
CA PRO A 8 5.65 -0.29 12.35
C PRO A 8 4.53 -0.41 11.31
N VAL A 9 3.30 -0.48 11.79
CA VAL A 9 2.09 -0.62 10.97
C VAL A 9 1.32 0.68 11.01
N LEU A 10 0.92 1.18 9.84
CA LEU A 10 0.03 2.33 9.68
C LEU A 10 -1.33 1.87 9.18
N PRO A 11 -2.35 1.83 10.04
CA PRO A 11 -3.70 1.49 9.64
C PRO A 11 -4.31 2.59 8.76
N LEU A 12 -4.74 2.24 7.55
CA LEU A 12 -5.38 3.14 6.59
C LEU A 12 -6.90 2.99 6.64
N ARG A 13 -7.65 4.07 6.45
CA ARG A 13 -9.14 4.05 6.51
C ARG A 13 -9.77 4.02 5.13
N ASP A 14 -9.43 5.00 4.30
CA ASP A 14 -10.15 5.30 3.07
C ASP A 14 -9.38 4.94 1.80
N ILE A 15 -8.25 4.25 1.95
CA ILE A 15 -7.38 3.91 0.84
C ILE A 15 -6.69 2.56 1.05
N VAL A 16 -6.50 1.86 -0.06
CA VAL A 16 -5.59 0.73 -0.21
C VAL A 16 -4.44 1.20 -1.08
N VAL A 17 -3.22 1.05 -0.59
CA VAL A 17 -2.01 1.39 -1.35
C VAL A 17 -1.52 0.12 -2.03
N PHE A 18 -1.25 0.19 -3.33
CA PHE A 18 -0.63 -0.88 -4.10
C PHE A 18 0.87 -0.66 -4.26
N PRO A 19 1.64 -1.71 -4.60
CA PRO A 19 3.03 -1.56 -5.03
C PRO A 19 3.21 -0.46 -6.09
N HIS A 20 4.33 0.24 -6.03
CA HIS A 20 4.71 1.37 -6.90
C HIS A 20 3.84 2.63 -6.82
N MET A 21 2.72 2.60 -6.10
CA MET A 21 1.92 3.80 -5.87
C MET A 21 2.67 4.79 -4.98
N VAL A 22 2.76 6.04 -5.43
CA VAL A 22 3.22 7.17 -4.61
C VAL A 22 2.01 7.98 -4.20
N VAL A 23 1.71 8.00 -2.90
CA VAL A 23 0.50 8.65 -2.39
C VAL A 23 0.81 9.52 -1.15
N PRO A 24 0.28 10.75 -1.09
CA PRO A 24 0.33 11.54 0.13
C PRO A 24 -0.72 11.05 1.12
N LEU A 25 -0.32 10.80 2.37
CA LEU A 25 -1.19 10.43 3.48
C LEU A 25 -1.17 11.52 4.55
N PHE A 26 -2.31 11.72 5.20
CA PHE A 26 -2.46 12.60 6.35
C PHE A 26 -2.68 11.76 7.59
N VAL A 27 -1.79 11.91 8.57
CA VAL A 27 -1.76 11.08 9.78
C VAL A 27 -1.98 11.98 10.99
N GLY A 28 -3.10 11.77 11.69
CA GLY A 28 -3.46 12.55 12.88
C GLY A 28 -3.55 11.74 14.18
N ARG A 29 -3.64 10.41 14.11
CA ARG A 29 -3.71 9.56 15.30
C ARG A 29 -2.37 9.54 16.02
N GLU A 30 -2.39 9.72 17.33
CA GLU A 30 -1.17 9.82 18.15
C GLU A 30 -0.25 8.61 17.98
N LYS A 31 -0.79 7.38 18.08
CA LYS A 31 -0.04 6.13 17.83
C LYS A 31 0.63 6.11 16.45
N SER A 32 -0.07 6.57 15.42
CA SER A 32 0.45 6.60 14.06
C SER A 32 1.53 7.67 13.85
N VAL A 33 1.39 8.84 14.49
CA VAL A 33 2.43 9.87 14.50
C VAL A 33 3.69 9.37 15.21
N ARG A 34 3.54 8.66 16.33
CA ARG A 34 4.67 8.03 17.04
C ARG A 34 5.38 6.98 16.20
N ALA A 35 4.64 6.13 15.47
CA ALA A 35 5.23 5.18 14.52
C ALA A 35 6.12 5.88 13.48
N LEU A 36 5.62 6.98 12.89
CA LEU A 36 6.38 7.75 11.91
C LEU A 36 7.64 8.38 12.50
N ASP A 37 7.58 8.88 13.74
CA ASP A 37 8.74 9.44 14.43
C ASP A 37 9.82 8.38 14.72
N GLU A 38 9.43 7.12 14.97
CA GLU A 38 10.38 6.02 15.16
C GLU A 38 11.04 5.58 13.85
N ILE A 39 10.27 5.50 12.75
CA ILE A 39 10.77 5.17 11.41
C ILE A 39 11.87 6.15 10.96
N MET A 40 11.77 7.42 11.36
CA MET A 40 12.76 8.44 11.01
C MET A 40 14.13 8.21 11.69
N LYS A 41 14.21 7.38 12.74
CA LYS A 41 15.47 7.05 13.44
C LYS A 41 16.17 5.83 12.86
N GLY A 42 15.47 5.01 12.09
CA GLY A 42 15.94 3.74 11.57
C GLY A 42 15.74 3.60 10.07
N GLU A 43 15.35 2.40 9.65
CA GLU A 43 14.99 2.12 8.26
C GLU A 43 13.65 2.78 7.94
N LYS A 44 13.59 3.54 6.84
CA LYS A 44 12.40 4.30 6.41
C LYS A 44 11.27 3.43 5.87
N GLN A 45 11.15 2.19 6.35
CA GLN A 45 10.13 1.23 5.92
C GLN A 45 8.96 1.21 6.91
N ILE A 46 7.77 1.08 6.35
CA ILE A 46 6.51 0.99 7.09
C ILE A 46 5.60 -0.02 6.42
N LEU A 47 4.74 -0.66 7.20
CA LEU A 47 3.71 -1.52 6.67
C LEU A 47 2.37 -0.78 6.64
N LEU A 48 1.82 -0.62 5.44
CA LEU A 48 0.53 0.00 5.23
C LEU A 48 -0.54 -1.10 5.15
N ALA A 49 -1.53 -1.06 6.03
CA ALA A 49 -2.61 -2.03 6.01
C ALA A 49 -3.96 -1.34 6.23
N THR A 50 -4.96 -1.70 5.44
CA THR A 50 -6.29 -1.09 5.54
C THR A 50 -7.06 -1.68 6.73
N GLN A 51 -7.88 -0.85 7.38
CA GLN A 51 -8.80 -1.28 8.41
C GLN A 51 -10.06 -1.89 7.79
N LYS A 52 -10.67 -2.85 8.48
CA LYS A 52 -11.94 -3.46 8.07
C LYS A 52 -13.10 -2.49 8.20
N ASN A 53 -13.06 -1.63 9.22
CA ASN A 53 -14.05 -0.58 9.46
C ASN A 53 -13.37 0.79 9.36
N SER A 54 -13.73 1.61 8.37
CA SER A 54 -13.11 2.92 8.14
C SER A 54 -13.55 3.99 9.16
N VAL A 55 -14.68 3.80 9.85
CA VAL A 55 -15.18 4.78 10.83
C VAL A 55 -14.64 4.57 12.24
N ASP A 56 -13.92 3.47 12.49
CA ASP A 56 -13.30 3.22 13.78
C ASP A 56 -12.06 4.09 13.96
N ASP A 57 -11.99 4.83 15.05
CA ASP A 57 -10.87 5.73 15.35
C ASP A 57 -9.70 5.03 16.05
N ASP A 58 -9.90 3.89 16.72
CA ASP A 58 -8.86 3.13 17.42
C ASP A 58 -9.02 1.63 17.11
N PRO A 59 -8.68 1.21 15.87
CA PRO A 59 -8.88 -0.16 15.42
C PRO A 59 -8.06 -1.12 16.29
N THR A 60 -8.66 -2.24 16.67
CA THR A 60 -7.89 -3.34 17.27
C THR A 60 -7.02 -4.03 16.21
N PRO A 61 -5.96 -4.78 16.60
CA PRO A 61 -5.17 -5.60 15.68
C PRO A 61 -6.01 -6.47 14.74
N ASP A 62 -7.08 -7.09 15.26
CA ASP A 62 -7.98 -7.95 14.49
C ASP A 62 -8.89 -7.18 13.52
N ALA A 63 -9.01 -5.86 13.70
CA ALA A 63 -9.73 -4.97 12.80
C ALA A 63 -8.88 -4.52 11.61
N ILE A 64 -7.61 -4.94 11.51
CA ILE A 64 -6.71 -4.63 10.40
C ILE A 64 -6.66 -5.84 9.45
N TYR A 65 -6.63 -5.59 8.13
CA TYR A 65 -6.45 -6.67 7.16
C TYR A 65 -5.04 -7.30 7.28
N PRO A 66 -4.92 -8.63 7.19
CA PRO A 66 -3.64 -9.32 7.40
C PRO A 66 -2.69 -9.20 6.20
N ILE A 67 -3.13 -8.62 5.09
CA ILE A 67 -2.28 -8.33 3.93
C ILE A 67 -2.27 -6.82 3.75
N GLY A 68 -1.06 -6.29 3.65
CA GLY A 68 -0.78 -4.89 3.40
C GLY A 68 0.33 -4.72 2.38
N VAL A 69 0.87 -3.52 2.31
CA VAL A 69 1.97 -3.16 1.43
C VAL A 69 3.13 -2.61 2.24
N LEU A 70 4.31 -3.19 2.04
CA LEU A 70 5.57 -2.59 2.48
C LEU A 70 5.75 -1.30 1.70
N ALA A 71 5.99 -0.21 2.41
CA ALA A 71 6.18 1.10 1.80
C ALA A 71 7.41 1.78 2.36
N THR A 72 7.96 2.70 1.58
CA THR A 72 9.04 3.59 2.00
C THR A 72 8.51 4.99 2.23
N VAL A 73 8.90 5.60 3.35
CA VAL A 73 8.61 7.01 3.63
C VAL A 73 9.59 7.87 2.82
N LEU A 74 9.06 8.58 1.82
CA LEU A 74 9.83 9.48 0.97
C LEU A 74 10.00 10.86 1.61
N GLN A 75 8.92 11.41 2.17
CA GLN A 75 8.90 12.73 2.78
C GLN A 75 7.97 12.76 3.99
N LEU A 76 8.32 13.57 4.99
CA LEU A 76 7.52 13.78 6.19
C LEU A 76 7.51 15.27 6.52
N LEU A 77 6.31 15.82 6.70
CA LEU A 77 6.08 17.22 7.07
C LEU A 77 5.09 17.28 8.24
N LYS A 78 5.55 17.77 9.39
CA LYS A 78 4.67 18.07 10.53
C LYS A 78 3.95 19.40 10.29
N LEU A 79 2.63 19.39 10.39
CA LEU A 79 1.78 20.57 10.23
C LEU A 79 1.56 21.25 11.59
N PRO A 80 1.23 22.57 11.62
CA PRO A 80 1.04 23.31 12.86
C PRO A 80 -0.11 22.80 13.74
N ASP A 81 -1.06 22.07 13.16
CA ASP A 81 -2.19 21.46 13.86
C ASP A 81 -1.85 20.13 14.55
N GLY A 82 -0.59 19.68 14.46
CA GLY A 82 -0.10 18.43 15.03
C GLY A 82 -0.25 17.22 14.11
N THR A 83 -0.91 17.35 12.96
CA THR A 83 -0.99 16.28 11.97
C THR A 83 0.32 16.16 11.17
N VAL A 84 0.57 14.98 10.63
CA VAL A 84 1.75 14.71 9.81
C VAL A 84 1.31 14.39 8.40
N LYS A 85 1.78 15.17 7.43
CA LYS A 85 1.67 14.86 6.01
C LYS A 85 2.88 14.03 5.61
N VAL A 86 2.66 12.81 5.15
CA VAL A 86 3.71 11.88 4.73
C VAL A 86 3.52 11.49 3.27
N LEU A 87 4.60 11.44 2.51
CA LEU A 87 4.61 10.90 1.16
C LEU A 87 5.22 9.50 1.21
N VAL A 88 4.47 8.50 0.79
CA VAL A 88 4.90 7.10 0.81
C VAL A 88 4.92 6.50 -0.59
N GLU A 89 5.81 5.54 -0.81
CA GLU A 89 5.86 4.72 -2.01
C GLU A 89 5.68 3.24 -1.64
N GLY A 90 4.66 2.60 -2.20
CA GLY A 90 4.48 1.15 -2.06
C GLY A 90 5.60 0.39 -2.77
N LYS A 91 6.11 -0.68 -2.15
CA LYS A 91 7.20 -1.51 -2.68
C LYS A 91 6.74 -2.91 -3.06
N GLY A 92 6.10 -3.61 -2.14
CA GLY A 92 5.69 -5.00 -2.33
C GLY A 92 4.60 -5.38 -1.35
N ARG A 93 3.86 -6.44 -1.66
CA ARG A 93 2.82 -6.98 -0.77
C ARG A 93 3.50 -7.70 0.39
N ALA A 94 2.94 -7.57 1.59
CA ALA A 94 3.38 -8.35 2.74
C ALA A 94 2.22 -8.82 3.59
N ARG A 95 2.41 -9.99 4.20
CA ARG A 95 1.49 -10.58 5.17
C ARG A 95 1.92 -10.22 6.58
N LEU A 96 1.02 -9.62 7.33
CA LEU A 96 1.13 -9.45 8.78
C LEU A 96 0.93 -10.83 9.41
N THR A 97 1.95 -11.33 10.12
CA THR A 97 1.88 -12.63 10.79
C THR A 97 1.49 -12.48 12.26
N ARG A 98 2.01 -11.46 12.94
CA ARG A 98 1.79 -11.24 14.38
C ARG A 98 2.03 -9.79 14.78
N PHE A 99 1.13 -9.21 15.56
CA PHE A 99 1.38 -7.92 16.23
C PHE A 99 2.26 -8.11 17.48
N THR A 100 3.16 -7.17 17.73
CA THR A 100 3.99 -7.16 18.95
C THR A 100 3.18 -6.59 20.13
N GLU A 101 3.72 -6.72 21.35
CA GLU A 101 3.10 -6.18 22.57
C GLU A 101 3.38 -4.68 22.78
N ARG A 102 3.91 -4.00 21.76
CA ARG A 102 4.26 -2.58 21.82
C ARG A 102 2.99 -1.72 21.92
N GLU A 103 2.89 -0.88 22.94
CA GLU A 103 1.69 -0.06 23.21
C GLU A 103 1.76 1.33 22.56
N GLU A 104 2.97 1.85 22.29
CA GLU A 104 3.17 3.21 21.80
C GLU A 104 2.65 3.40 20.37
N PHE A 105 2.71 2.34 19.56
CA PHE A 105 2.20 2.29 18.19
C PHE A 105 2.06 0.85 17.71
N PHE A 106 1.28 0.64 16.65
CA PHE A 106 1.16 -0.69 16.04
C PHE A 106 2.46 -1.13 15.40
N GLU A 107 2.92 -2.32 15.78
CA GLU A 107 4.10 -2.95 15.23
C GLU A 107 3.79 -4.43 15.02
N ALA A 108 4.25 -4.98 13.89
CA ALA A 108 3.98 -6.36 13.53
C ALA A 108 5.16 -7.00 12.81
N GLU A 109 5.26 -8.31 12.98
CA GLU A 109 6.03 -9.18 12.11
C GLU A 109 5.34 -9.28 10.75
N ALA A 110 6.13 -9.09 9.69
CA ALA A 110 5.66 -9.11 8.32
C ALA A 110 6.58 -9.95 7.43
N VAL A 111 5.97 -10.69 6.51
CA VAL A 111 6.65 -11.51 5.51
C VAL A 111 6.24 -11.03 4.12
N GLU A 112 7.22 -10.71 3.28
CA GLU A 112 7.00 -10.29 1.90
C GLU A 112 6.38 -11.43 1.09
N ILE A 113 5.35 -11.10 0.33
CA ILE A 113 4.65 -12.00 -0.57
C ILE A 113 5.28 -11.83 -1.96
N GLU A 114 5.92 -12.88 -2.45
CA GLU A 114 6.41 -12.95 -3.82
C GLU A 114 5.22 -13.07 -4.79
N ASP A 115 5.34 -12.43 -5.94
CA ASP A 115 4.34 -12.54 -6.99
C ASP A 115 4.34 -13.95 -7.59
N ASP A 116 3.15 -14.53 -7.75
CA ASP A 116 2.94 -15.80 -8.43
C ASP A 116 2.07 -15.55 -9.67
N LEU A 117 2.71 -15.60 -10.83
CA LEU A 117 2.05 -15.40 -12.13
C LEU A 117 1.29 -16.65 -12.62
N GLY A 118 1.46 -17.80 -11.95
CA GLY A 118 0.90 -19.07 -12.40
C GLY A 118 1.41 -19.46 -13.79
N ASP A 119 0.48 -19.81 -14.70
CA ASP A 119 0.81 -20.19 -16.08
C ASP A 119 1.15 -18.95 -16.93
N PRO A 120 2.37 -18.85 -17.49
CA PRO A 120 2.78 -17.68 -18.25
C PRO A 120 1.91 -17.37 -19.48
N SER A 121 1.39 -18.40 -20.16
CA SER A 121 0.56 -18.22 -21.35
C SER A 121 -0.82 -17.67 -20.99
N GLN A 122 -1.37 -18.09 -19.85
CA GLN A 122 -2.61 -17.55 -19.32
C GLN A 122 -2.42 -16.12 -18.83
N ALA A 123 -1.33 -15.82 -18.11
CA ALA A 123 -1.00 -14.47 -17.68
C ALA A 123 -0.88 -13.50 -18.87
N GLU A 124 -0.23 -13.93 -19.96
CA GLU A 124 -0.11 -13.13 -21.18
C GLU A 124 -1.46 -12.88 -21.88
N ALA A 125 -2.34 -13.89 -21.89
CA ALA A 125 -3.69 -13.74 -22.40
C ALA A 125 -4.53 -12.78 -21.54
N MET A 126 -4.40 -12.86 -20.21
CA MET A 126 -5.08 -11.98 -19.27
C MET A 126 -4.59 -10.54 -19.38
N LEU A 127 -3.28 -10.31 -19.52
CA LEU A 127 -2.69 -9.00 -19.78
C LEU A 127 -3.39 -8.30 -20.95
N ARG A 128 -3.49 -8.98 -22.10
CA ARG A 128 -4.17 -8.43 -23.29
C ARG A 128 -5.64 -8.12 -23.02
N ALA A 129 -6.36 -9.01 -22.34
CA ALA A 129 -7.77 -8.83 -22.03
C ALA A 129 -8.01 -7.64 -21.08
N VAL A 130 -7.15 -7.46 -20.07
CA VAL A 130 -7.23 -6.33 -19.13
C VAL A 130 -6.97 -5.01 -19.84
N VAL A 131 -5.95 -4.93 -20.70
CA VAL A 131 -5.66 -3.71 -21.47
C VAL A 131 -6.84 -3.33 -22.37
N GLU A 132 -7.40 -4.29 -23.12
CA GLU A 132 -8.57 -4.03 -23.98
C GLU A 132 -9.77 -3.54 -23.18
N GLN A 133 -10.06 -4.16 -22.03
CA GLN A 133 -11.15 -3.73 -21.16
C GLN A 133 -10.90 -2.36 -20.54
N PHE A 134 -9.66 -2.05 -20.16
CA PHE A 134 -9.30 -0.75 -19.62
C PHE A 134 -9.48 0.36 -20.66
N GLU A 135 -9.07 0.13 -21.92
CA GLU A 135 -9.31 1.10 -23.01
C GLU A 135 -10.80 1.39 -23.19
N ASN A 136 -11.64 0.37 -23.12
CA ASN A 136 -13.09 0.53 -23.21
C ASN A 136 -13.65 1.29 -22.01
N TYR A 137 -13.16 1.00 -20.80
CA TYR A 137 -13.52 1.72 -19.59
C TYR A 137 -13.20 3.22 -19.68
N VAL A 138 -11.99 3.58 -20.13
CA VAL A 138 -11.58 4.99 -20.26
C VAL A 138 -12.43 5.74 -21.29
N LYS A 139 -12.80 5.10 -22.41
CA LYS A 139 -13.71 5.71 -23.41
C LYS A 139 -15.07 6.06 -22.81
N LEU A 140 -15.53 5.31 -21.82
CA LEU A 140 -16.80 5.54 -21.12
C LEU A 140 -16.65 6.48 -19.91
N ASN A 141 -15.47 6.53 -19.27
CA ASN A 141 -15.20 7.31 -18.07
C ASN A 141 -14.21 8.45 -18.32
N LYS A 142 -14.73 9.65 -18.56
CA LYS A 142 -13.94 10.88 -18.80
C LYS A 142 -13.12 11.39 -17.60
N LYS A 143 -13.19 10.73 -16.44
CA LYS A 143 -12.36 11.10 -15.27
C LYS A 143 -10.94 10.54 -15.37
N VAL A 144 -10.70 9.53 -16.21
CA VAL A 144 -9.36 8.99 -16.40
C VAL A 144 -8.58 9.88 -17.38
N PRO A 145 -7.35 10.30 -17.05
CA PRO A 145 -6.53 11.10 -17.96
C PRO A 145 -6.26 10.35 -19.27
N PRO A 146 -6.39 11.00 -20.45
CA PRO A 146 -6.12 10.37 -21.74
C PRO A 146 -4.71 9.76 -21.86
N GLU A 147 -3.75 10.28 -21.09
CA GLU A 147 -2.38 9.77 -21.01
C GLU A 147 -2.32 8.32 -20.50
N ALA A 148 -3.32 7.86 -19.74
CA ALA A 148 -3.40 6.47 -19.31
C ALA A 148 -3.56 5.50 -20.49
N LEU A 149 -4.19 5.92 -21.59
CA LEU A 149 -4.38 5.10 -22.79
C LEU A 149 -3.08 4.83 -23.54
N SER A 150 -2.05 5.67 -23.35
CA SER A 150 -0.74 5.46 -23.98
C SER A 150 0.25 4.77 -23.05
N SER A 151 0.10 4.88 -21.72
CA SER A 151 1.02 4.30 -20.75
C SER A 151 0.67 2.88 -20.32
N ILE A 152 -0.61 2.57 -20.10
CA ILE A 152 -1.06 1.26 -19.63
C ILE A 152 -0.68 0.12 -20.60
N PRO A 153 -0.85 0.26 -21.94
CA PRO A 153 -0.44 -0.79 -22.89
C PRO A 153 1.07 -1.07 -22.93
N GLN A 154 1.91 -0.20 -22.35
CA GLN A 154 3.37 -0.38 -22.30
C GLN A 154 3.82 -1.23 -21.11
N ILE A 155 2.92 -1.52 -20.16
CA ILE A 155 3.23 -2.34 -18.98
C ILE A 155 3.18 -3.82 -19.39
N THR A 156 4.34 -4.46 -19.46
CA THR A 156 4.48 -5.88 -19.82
C THR A 156 4.43 -6.82 -18.61
N ASP A 157 4.56 -6.27 -17.40
CA ASP A 157 4.50 -7.03 -16.15
C ASP A 157 3.05 -7.13 -15.67
N ALA A 158 2.58 -8.37 -15.44
CA ALA A 158 1.17 -8.63 -15.12
C ALA A 158 0.77 -8.12 -13.73
N SER A 159 1.63 -8.29 -12.73
CA SER A 159 1.37 -7.79 -11.37
C SER A 159 1.26 -6.27 -11.38
N LYS A 160 2.21 -5.61 -12.06
CA LYS A 160 2.23 -4.16 -12.17
C LYS A 160 1.04 -3.62 -12.97
N LEU A 161 0.62 -4.31 -14.04
CA LEU A 161 -0.58 -3.92 -14.78
C LEU A 161 -1.79 -4.00 -13.85
N ALA A 162 -1.95 -5.09 -13.11
CA ALA A 162 -3.06 -5.27 -12.18
C ALA A 162 -3.09 -4.21 -11.07
N ASP A 163 -1.94 -3.72 -10.64
CA ASP A 163 -1.82 -2.62 -9.66
C ASP A 163 -2.13 -1.24 -10.24
N SER A 164 -2.12 -1.09 -11.57
CA SER A 164 -2.20 0.21 -12.26
C SER A 164 -3.60 0.57 -12.79
N VAL A 165 -4.54 -0.38 -12.87
CA VAL A 165 -5.85 -0.22 -13.54
C VAL A 165 -7.05 -0.25 -12.60
#